data_AF-A0A8H7U2I6-F1
#
_entry.id   AF-A0A8H7U2I6-F1
#
_cell.length_a   1.000
_cell.length_b   1.000
_cell.length_c   1.000
_cell.angle_alpha   90.00
_cell.angle_beta   90.00
_cell.angle_gamma   90.00
#
_symmetry.space_group_name_H-M   'P 1'
#
loop_
_entity.id
_entity.type
_entity.pdbx_description
1 polymer ?
#
loop_
_entity_poly.entity_id
_entity_poly.type
_entity_poly.pdbx_seq_one_letter_code
_entity_poly.pdbx_strand_id
1 'polypeptide(L)'
;MSRNSKVPISALPLPPPAQSITHNLTPDHEATTPAEFRQLLAERPSVQHRSHLIEPDAHFAYVTPYPLPFPYRIALPEDGEPVDDKAAYVEKWLAQREALHERPTVAPSALKKYYPEKRDQPRVLIALAETALRDCLPHLDVGDAFATLGTPTLSDAYGDDVQPTPASNEDAAARQELIDVLSGQAVLMNTEGDRATHWAPWSLRLFALRSLLDALAPLIGAEAEFGKALPPGWTEEIPSGKINEWRKRGIELVEEELENVAIETSAAEYGRLMHKRLGLRRLDTDDESKLARPLLDLLAEHKLDFHGTFRRLAFFRPSALSVQDRSSAFIESVLELCGEPQVINREKAKEDLQVWLQQWAARVESEAQEWTTGEGSVDEQRERDMKAANPRFVLRQWVLEEIIKNVERDVDSGKRLLGKVLQVCIQSSKT
;
A
#
# COMPACT_ATOMS: atom_id res chain seq x y z
N MET A 1 34.37 12.80 -13.48
CA MET A 1 33.81 11.68 -12.69
C MET A 1 33.64 12.17 -11.26
N SER A 2 32.49 12.77 -10.96
CA SER A 2 32.21 13.31 -9.62
C SER A 2 32.01 12.16 -8.65
N ARG A 3 32.62 12.21 -7.46
CA ARG A 3 32.28 11.29 -6.37
C ARG A 3 30.78 11.44 -6.09
N ASN A 4 29.99 10.38 -6.26
CA ASN A 4 28.60 10.35 -5.81
C ASN A 4 28.60 10.50 -4.28
N SER A 5 28.48 11.73 -3.79
CA SER A 5 28.25 11.99 -2.37
C SER A 5 26.85 11.48 -2.03
N LYS A 6 26.75 10.55 -1.08
CA LYS A 6 25.47 10.16 -0.51
C LYS A 6 24.90 11.34 0.28
N VAL A 7 23.57 11.47 0.29
CA VAL A 7 22.86 12.53 1.01
C VAL A 7 21.70 11.94 1.81
N PRO A 8 21.35 12.50 2.98
CA PRO A 8 20.22 12.01 3.76
C PRO A 8 18.91 12.20 3.00
N ILE A 9 17.87 11.46 3.41
CA ILE A 9 16.57 11.43 2.71
C ILE A 9 15.98 12.83 2.49
N SER A 10 16.18 13.77 3.42
CA SER A 10 15.68 15.14 3.28
C SER A 10 16.37 15.92 2.16
N ALA A 11 17.62 15.60 1.84
CA ALA A 11 18.44 16.31 0.87
C ALA A 11 18.55 15.57 -0.48
N LEU A 12 17.77 14.51 -0.68
CA LEU A 12 17.64 13.90 -1.99
C LEU A 12 17.13 14.93 -3.01
N PRO A 13 17.67 14.92 -4.23
CA PRO A 13 17.28 15.88 -5.26
C PRO A 13 15.80 15.68 -5.60
N LEU A 14 15.04 16.77 -5.56
CA LEU A 14 13.68 16.78 -6.06
C LEU A 14 13.66 16.75 -7.59
N PRO A 15 12.64 16.13 -8.20
CA PRO A 15 12.45 16.24 -9.63
C PRO A 15 12.31 17.73 -10.01
N PRO A 16 12.84 18.15 -11.17
CA PRO A 16 12.62 19.50 -11.68
C PRO A 16 11.13 19.85 -11.71
N PRO A 17 10.72 21.14 -11.57
CA PRO A 17 9.31 21.52 -11.56
C PRO A 17 8.51 21.01 -12.77
N ALA A 18 9.15 20.94 -13.95
CA ALA A 18 8.56 20.38 -15.17
C ALA A 18 8.24 18.87 -15.10
N GLN A 19 8.81 18.15 -14.14
CA GLN A 19 8.62 16.71 -13.90
C GLN A 19 7.93 16.44 -12.56
N SER A 20 7.64 17.48 -11.77
CA SER A 20 6.94 17.35 -10.50
C SER A 20 5.43 17.28 -10.73
N ILE A 21 4.84 16.12 -10.40
CA ILE A 21 3.41 15.85 -10.52
C ILE A 21 2.59 16.93 -9.81
N THR A 22 2.97 17.36 -8.60
CA THR A 22 2.19 18.36 -7.85
C THR A 22 2.28 19.79 -8.38
N HIS A 23 3.23 20.10 -9.27
CA HIS A 23 3.29 21.41 -9.92
C HIS A 23 2.47 21.49 -11.20
N ASN A 24 2.27 20.36 -11.87
CA ASN A 24 1.69 20.30 -13.21
C ASN A 24 0.23 19.80 -13.22
N LEU A 25 -0.33 19.50 -12.06
CA LEU A 25 -1.62 18.84 -11.93
C LEU A 25 -2.52 19.58 -10.96
N THR A 26 -3.82 19.31 -11.05
CA THR A 26 -4.84 19.98 -10.23
C THR A 26 -4.96 19.29 -8.87
N PRO A 27 -4.60 19.96 -7.78
CA PRO A 27 -4.89 19.42 -6.46
C PRO A 27 -6.40 19.44 -6.16
N ASP A 28 -6.82 18.60 -5.23
CA ASP A 28 -8.13 18.68 -4.58
C ASP A 28 -8.41 20.10 -4.05
N HIS A 29 -9.65 20.57 -4.19
CA HIS A 29 -10.06 21.92 -3.78
C HIS A 29 -9.99 22.12 -2.27
N GLU A 30 -9.98 21.05 -1.47
CA GLU A 30 -9.73 21.14 -0.03
C GLU A 30 -8.33 21.70 0.29
N ALA A 31 -7.35 21.53 -0.59
CA ALA A 31 -6.03 22.15 -0.47
C ALA A 31 -5.32 22.28 -1.82
N THR A 32 -5.27 23.49 -2.38
CA THR A 32 -4.70 23.72 -3.72
C THR A 32 -3.21 24.03 -3.72
N THR A 33 -2.62 24.25 -2.55
CA THR A 33 -1.18 24.49 -2.39
C THR A 33 -0.64 23.75 -1.17
N PRO A 34 0.67 23.47 -1.10
CA PRO A 34 1.29 22.94 0.13
C PRO A 34 1.06 23.82 1.37
N ALA A 35 0.94 25.14 1.21
CA ALA A 35 0.62 26.06 2.30
C ALA A 35 -0.82 25.89 2.79
N GLU A 36 -1.79 25.83 1.87
CA GLU A 36 -3.19 25.52 2.18
C GLU A 36 -3.34 24.12 2.78
N PHE A 37 -2.58 23.15 2.29
CA PHE A 37 -2.54 21.80 2.87
C PHE A 37 -2.06 21.81 4.31
N ARG A 38 -0.99 22.56 4.61
CA ARG A 38 -0.50 22.75 5.97
C ARG A 38 -1.53 23.45 6.85
N GLN A 39 -2.30 24.41 6.31
CA GLN A 39 -3.40 25.04 7.01
C GLN A 39 -4.55 24.06 7.27
N LEU A 40 -4.92 23.23 6.28
CA LEU A 40 -5.91 22.19 6.41
C LEU A 40 -5.54 21.20 7.52
N LEU A 41 -4.27 20.79 7.61
CA LEU A 41 -3.77 19.94 8.70
C LEU A 41 -3.90 20.59 10.09
N ALA A 42 -3.79 21.91 10.16
CA ALA A 42 -3.89 22.65 11.43
C ALA A 42 -5.34 22.92 11.86
N GLU A 43 -6.24 23.15 10.91
CA GLU A 43 -7.59 23.62 11.18
C GLU A 43 -8.66 22.54 11.03
N ARG A 44 -8.53 21.67 10.01
CA ARG A 44 -9.52 20.67 9.60
C ARG A 44 -8.88 19.32 9.19
N PRO A 45 -7.96 18.75 9.98
CA PRO A 45 -7.27 17.50 9.63
C PRO A 45 -8.24 16.34 9.37
N SER A 46 -9.45 16.33 9.94
CA SER A 46 -10.41 15.24 9.74
C SER A 46 -10.78 14.98 8.27
N VAL A 47 -10.61 15.96 7.38
CA VAL A 47 -10.83 15.82 5.93
C VAL A 47 -9.98 14.69 5.33
N GLN A 48 -8.73 14.51 5.78
CA GLN A 48 -7.87 13.41 5.31
C GLN A 48 -8.25 12.04 5.88
N HIS A 49 -9.01 12.04 6.98
CA HIS A 49 -9.29 10.84 7.79
C HIS A 49 -10.70 10.30 7.61
N ARG A 50 -11.48 10.92 6.72
CA ARG A 50 -12.84 10.52 6.38
C ARG A 50 -12.97 10.40 4.87
N SER A 51 -13.95 9.63 4.41
CA SER A 51 -14.29 9.62 2.99
C SER A 51 -14.93 10.96 2.61
N HIS A 52 -14.43 11.59 1.54
CA HIS A 52 -15.07 12.72 0.88
C HIS A 52 -15.06 12.54 -0.63
N LEU A 53 -15.95 13.26 -1.31
CA LEU A 53 -16.01 13.30 -2.77
C LEU A 53 -14.96 14.29 -3.27
N ILE A 54 -14.20 13.87 -4.28
CA ILE A 54 -13.21 14.71 -4.97
C ILE A 54 -13.88 15.23 -6.25
N GLU A 55 -13.69 16.51 -6.56
CA GLU A 55 -14.25 17.13 -7.76
C GLU A 55 -13.70 16.45 -9.04
N PRO A 56 -14.48 16.41 -10.15
CA PRO A 56 -14.06 15.71 -11.37
C PRO A 56 -12.79 16.27 -12.02
N ASP A 57 -12.47 17.55 -11.79
CA ASP A 57 -11.28 18.23 -12.30
C ASP A 57 -10.08 18.11 -11.36
N ALA A 58 -10.31 17.65 -10.13
CA ALA A 58 -9.28 17.34 -9.18
C ALA A 58 -8.68 15.97 -9.48
N HIS A 59 -7.38 15.96 -9.26
CA HIS A 59 -6.48 15.15 -10.02
C HIS A 59 -5.78 14.33 -8.91
N PHE A 60 -5.11 14.98 -7.98
CA PHE A 60 -4.57 14.34 -6.78
C PHE A 60 -5.04 15.03 -5.49
N ALA A 61 -4.91 14.34 -4.35
CA ALA A 61 -5.06 14.95 -3.04
C ALA A 61 -3.71 14.92 -2.31
N TYR A 62 -3.38 16.02 -1.64
CA TYR A 62 -2.29 16.03 -0.66
C TYR A 62 -2.71 15.19 0.54
N VAL A 63 -1.81 14.33 1.00
CA VAL A 63 -2.07 13.44 2.13
C VAL A 63 -0.82 13.32 2.98
N THR A 64 -0.99 13.26 4.30
CA THR A 64 0.10 12.89 5.19
C THR A 64 -0.08 11.47 5.70
N PRO A 65 1.02 10.73 5.90
CA PRO A 65 0.97 9.50 6.68
C PRO A 65 0.49 9.79 8.11
N TYR A 66 -0.52 9.03 8.56
CA TYR A 66 -1.05 9.13 9.91
C TYR A 66 -0.99 7.76 10.59
N PRO A 67 0.20 7.33 11.08
CA PRO A 67 0.44 6.01 11.63
C PRO A 67 -0.15 5.87 13.04
N LEU A 68 -1.48 6.00 13.15
CA LEU A 68 -2.24 5.74 14.35
C LEU A 68 -3.24 4.61 14.07
N PRO A 69 -3.45 3.70 15.04
CA PRO A 69 -4.40 2.61 14.85
C PRO A 69 -5.82 3.19 14.70
N PHE A 70 -6.50 2.76 13.64
CA PHE A 70 -7.91 3.02 13.45
C PHE A 70 -8.75 1.93 14.13
N PRO A 71 -9.87 2.26 14.81
CA PRO A 71 -10.42 3.59 14.99
C PRO A 71 -9.62 4.44 15.98
N TYR A 72 -9.52 5.74 15.71
CA TYR A 72 -8.79 6.67 16.58
C TYR A 72 -9.43 6.74 17.97
N ARG A 73 -8.63 6.43 19.00
CA ARG A 73 -9.06 6.54 20.40
C ARG A 73 -8.86 7.97 20.90
N ILE A 74 -9.87 8.81 20.67
CA ILE A 74 -9.89 10.20 21.11
C ILE A 74 -10.29 10.25 22.59
N ALA A 75 -9.29 10.34 23.47
CA ALA A 75 -9.50 10.46 24.91
C ALA A 75 -10.18 11.79 25.27
N LEU A 76 -11.00 11.80 26.33
CA LEU A 76 -11.54 13.02 26.92
C LEU A 76 -10.43 13.84 27.62
N PRO A 77 -10.64 15.15 27.83
CA PRO A 77 -9.70 15.99 28.58
C PRO A 77 -9.38 15.40 29.96
N GLU A 78 -8.09 15.40 30.34
CA GLU A 78 -7.62 14.83 31.62
C GLU A 78 -8.10 15.64 32.84
N ASP A 79 -8.41 16.92 32.65
CA ASP A 79 -8.96 17.83 33.66
C ASP A 79 -10.45 17.59 33.95
N GLY A 80 -11.11 16.71 33.18
CA GLY A 80 -12.52 16.35 33.37
C GLY A 80 -13.50 17.43 32.93
N GLU A 81 -13.02 18.48 32.25
CA GLU A 81 -13.85 19.55 31.73
C GLU A 81 -14.82 19.01 30.66
N PRO A 82 -16.11 19.40 30.70
CA PRO A 82 -17.06 18.98 29.69
C PRO A 82 -16.65 19.49 28.30
N VAL A 83 -16.70 18.60 27.31
CA VAL A 83 -16.45 18.96 25.91
C VAL A 83 -17.77 19.43 25.29
N ASP A 84 -17.97 20.73 25.25
CA ASP A 84 -19.18 21.35 24.68
C ASP A 84 -19.26 21.17 23.15
N ASP A 85 -18.14 21.38 22.45
CA ASP A 85 -18.02 21.15 21.00
C ASP A 85 -17.15 19.93 20.70
N LYS A 86 -17.81 18.80 20.49
CA LYS A 86 -17.14 17.53 20.16
C LYS A 86 -16.40 17.59 18.82
N ALA A 87 -16.90 18.33 17.83
CA ALA A 87 -16.28 18.41 16.52
C ALA A 87 -14.97 19.21 16.58
N ALA A 88 -15.00 20.38 17.21
CA ALA A 88 -13.79 21.18 17.43
C ALA A 88 -12.75 20.44 18.29
N TYR A 89 -13.20 19.65 19.28
CA TYR A 89 -12.31 18.82 20.07
C TYR A 89 -11.60 17.73 19.23
N VAL A 90 -12.33 17.08 18.33
CA VAL A 90 -11.77 16.07 17.42
C VAL A 90 -10.72 16.70 16.49
N GLU A 91 -11.03 17.84 15.87
CA GLU A 91 -10.05 18.53 14.99
C GLU A 91 -8.79 18.92 15.75
N LYS A 92 -8.93 19.49 16.95
CA LYS A 92 -7.79 19.83 17.81
C LYS A 92 -6.96 18.59 18.18
N TRP A 93 -7.62 17.48 18.52
CA TRP A 93 -6.93 16.24 18.87
C TRP A 93 -6.15 15.66 17.68
N LEU A 94 -6.74 15.71 16.48
CA LEU A 94 -6.11 15.26 15.24
C LEU A 94 -4.93 16.15 14.88
N ALA A 95 -5.09 17.49 14.94
CA ALA A 95 -4.06 18.47 14.59
C ALA A 95 -2.80 18.34 15.45
N GLN A 96 -2.94 18.05 16.75
CA GLN A 96 -1.81 17.77 17.66
C GLN A 96 -0.97 16.55 17.22
N ARG A 97 -1.52 15.69 16.36
CA ARG A 97 -0.89 14.47 15.85
C ARG A 97 -0.50 14.57 14.37
N GLU A 98 -0.78 15.71 13.73
CA GLU A 98 -0.32 16.02 12.39
C GLU A 98 1.10 16.61 12.41
N ALA A 99 1.85 16.38 11.35
CA ALA A 99 3.22 16.86 11.22
C ALA A 99 3.26 18.38 10.91
N LEU A 100 3.10 19.21 11.95
CA LEU A 100 3.02 20.67 11.83
C LEU A 100 4.25 21.41 12.38
N HIS A 101 5.03 20.77 13.25
CA HIS A 101 6.13 21.38 13.99
C HIS A 101 7.48 21.14 13.31
N GLU A 102 8.08 22.21 12.79
CA GLU A 102 9.36 22.15 12.10
C GLU A 102 10.50 21.72 13.04
N ARG A 103 11.39 20.87 12.53
CA ARG A 103 12.64 20.45 13.17
C ARG A 103 13.80 20.52 12.17
N PRO A 104 15.05 20.70 12.63
CA PRO A 104 16.22 20.75 11.76
C PRO A 104 16.41 19.45 10.95
N THR A 105 16.78 19.57 9.69
CA THR A 105 17.25 18.46 8.83
C THR A 105 18.70 18.11 9.14
N VAL A 106 19.12 16.89 8.77
CA VAL A 106 20.51 16.44 8.99
C VAL A 106 21.50 17.23 8.12
N ALA A 107 21.11 17.54 6.88
CA ALA A 107 21.87 18.36 5.96
C ALA A 107 21.01 19.52 5.44
N PRO A 108 21.62 20.61 4.93
CA PRO A 108 20.88 21.66 4.25
C PRO A 108 19.99 21.08 3.15
N SER A 109 18.70 21.41 3.20
CA SER A 109 17.72 20.92 2.25
C SER A 109 16.75 22.04 1.87
N ALA A 110 16.20 21.95 0.65
CA ALA A 110 15.06 22.75 0.24
C ALA A 110 13.77 22.35 1.00
N LEU A 111 13.74 21.16 1.59
CA LEU A 111 12.63 20.65 2.36
C LEU A 111 12.83 20.86 3.85
N LYS A 112 11.77 21.35 4.48
CA LYS A 112 11.64 21.41 5.92
C LYS A 112 11.04 20.11 6.42
N LYS A 113 11.48 19.69 7.62
CA LYS A 113 11.05 18.44 8.25
C LYS A 113 10.09 18.77 9.37
N TYR A 114 8.89 18.25 9.30
CA TYR A 114 7.83 18.51 10.28
C TYR A 114 7.51 17.27 11.10
N TYR A 115 7.20 17.49 12.38
CA TYR A 115 6.85 16.48 13.35
C TYR A 115 5.50 16.79 14.02
N PRO A 116 4.80 15.77 14.50
CA PRO A 116 3.66 15.90 15.38
C PRO A 116 4.07 16.35 16.79
N GLU A 117 3.15 16.99 17.50
CA GLU A 117 3.30 17.34 18.91
C GLU A 117 3.10 16.10 19.80
N LYS A 118 2.02 15.35 19.54
CA LYS A 118 1.50 14.30 20.42
C LYS A 118 1.39 12.94 19.73
N ARG A 119 2.49 12.49 19.12
CA ARG A 119 2.65 11.14 18.57
C ARG A 119 4.05 10.65 18.86
N ASP A 120 4.24 10.00 20.01
CA ASP A 120 5.55 9.48 20.45
C ASP A 120 5.53 7.94 20.46
N GLN A 121 5.44 7.36 19.26
CA GLN A 121 5.51 5.91 19.11
C GLN A 121 6.97 5.48 18.86
N PRO A 122 7.39 4.33 19.42
CA PRO A 122 8.70 3.77 19.14
C PRO A 122 8.78 3.39 17.66
N ARG A 123 9.85 3.81 16.99
CA ARG A 123 10.12 3.51 15.58
C ARG A 123 11.40 2.68 15.52
N VAL A 124 11.28 1.46 15.01
CA VAL A 124 12.40 0.52 14.95
C VAL A 124 12.63 0.14 13.50
N LEU A 125 13.87 0.28 13.04
CA LEU A 125 14.26 -0.25 11.73
C LEU A 125 14.39 -1.78 11.84
N ILE A 126 13.54 -2.49 11.10
CA ILE A 126 13.45 -3.96 11.19
C ILE A 126 14.23 -4.68 10.09
N ALA A 127 14.37 -4.06 8.91
CA ALA A 127 15.09 -4.58 7.77
C ALA A 127 15.37 -3.46 6.76
N LEU A 128 16.42 -3.63 5.95
CA LEU A 128 16.74 -2.77 4.82
C LEU A 128 17.37 -3.63 3.72
N ALA A 129 16.89 -3.50 2.48
CA ALA A 129 17.40 -4.28 1.36
C ALA A 129 18.59 -3.57 0.70
N GLU A 130 19.79 -4.15 0.84
CA GLU A 130 21.02 -3.61 0.25
C GLU A 130 20.94 -3.52 -1.28
N THR A 131 20.36 -4.54 -1.92
CA THR A 131 20.18 -4.56 -3.39
C THR A 131 19.27 -3.44 -3.86
N ALA A 132 18.13 -3.20 -3.18
CA ALA A 132 17.23 -2.12 -3.53
C ALA A 132 17.87 -0.74 -3.35
N LEU A 133 18.64 -0.55 -2.27
CA LEU A 133 19.39 0.69 -2.07
C LEU A 133 20.39 0.92 -3.21
N ARG A 134 21.19 -0.08 -3.53
CA ARG A 134 22.20 0.01 -4.60
C ARG A 134 21.57 0.26 -5.98
N ASP A 135 20.50 -0.47 -6.29
CA ASP A 135 19.94 -0.49 -7.65
C ASP A 135 18.96 0.66 -7.90
N CYS A 136 18.26 1.15 -6.85
CA CYS A 136 17.21 2.16 -7.00
C CYS A 136 17.56 3.53 -6.37
N LEU A 137 18.33 3.55 -5.27
CA LEU A 137 18.63 4.78 -4.52
C LEU A 137 20.12 4.88 -4.14
N PRO A 138 21.07 4.77 -5.11
CA PRO A 138 22.50 4.70 -4.81
C PRO A 138 23.06 5.96 -4.13
N HIS A 139 22.32 7.07 -4.19
CA HIS A 139 22.68 8.36 -3.60
C HIS A 139 22.10 8.57 -2.20
N LEU A 140 21.22 7.68 -1.72
CA LEU A 140 20.63 7.80 -0.41
C LEU A 140 21.65 7.38 0.66
N ASP A 141 21.89 8.29 1.60
CA ASP A 141 22.58 7.99 2.84
C ASP A 141 21.61 7.36 3.84
N VAL A 142 21.93 6.13 4.24
CA VAL A 142 21.18 5.38 5.24
C VAL A 142 21.91 5.36 6.59
N GLY A 143 23.02 6.09 6.71
CA GLY A 143 23.86 6.15 7.89
C GLY A 143 24.37 4.77 8.30
N ASP A 144 24.25 4.48 9.59
CA ASP A 144 24.64 3.22 10.22
C ASP A 144 23.52 2.15 10.23
N ALA A 145 22.51 2.28 9.35
CA ALA A 145 21.38 1.34 9.26
C ALA A 145 21.81 -0.13 9.16
N PHE A 146 22.74 -0.48 8.25
CA PHE A 146 23.19 -1.87 8.10
C PHE A 146 24.03 -2.35 9.29
N ALA A 147 24.81 -1.48 9.91
CA ALA A 147 25.54 -1.82 11.13
C ALA A 147 24.57 -2.10 12.30
N THR A 148 23.47 -1.36 12.37
CA THR A 148 22.41 -1.55 13.37
C THR A 148 21.61 -2.83 13.13
N LEU A 149 21.36 -3.17 11.87
CA LEU A 149 20.62 -4.37 11.47
C LEU A 149 21.48 -5.65 11.55
N GLY A 150 22.81 -5.52 11.43
CA GLY A 150 23.74 -6.64 11.40
C GLY A 150 23.71 -7.43 10.08
N THR A 151 24.50 -8.51 10.02
CA THR A 151 24.45 -9.44 8.89
C THR A 151 23.21 -10.32 9.00
N PRO A 152 22.37 -10.44 7.95
CA PRO A 152 21.25 -11.36 7.96
C PRO A 152 21.76 -12.80 8.03
N THR A 153 21.74 -13.43 9.21
CA THR A 153 22.16 -14.82 9.40
C THR A 153 21.10 -15.63 10.14
N LEU A 154 21.01 -16.93 9.80
CA LEU A 154 20.19 -17.91 10.53
C LEU A 154 21.00 -18.62 11.64
N SER A 155 22.28 -18.28 11.85
CA SER A 155 23.29 -19.20 12.43
C SER A 155 24.09 -18.71 13.64
N ASP A 156 24.01 -17.45 14.07
CA ASP A 156 24.81 -16.97 15.23
C ASP A 156 23.92 -16.41 16.33
N ALA A 157 23.19 -17.29 17.00
CA ALA A 157 22.44 -16.94 18.21
C ALA A 157 23.30 -16.91 19.49
N TYR A 158 24.61 -17.23 19.41
CA TYR A 158 25.52 -17.35 20.56
C TYR A 158 27.00 -17.03 20.25
N GLY A 159 27.34 -16.38 19.13
CA GLY A 159 28.72 -16.05 18.77
C GLY A 159 28.89 -14.54 18.55
N ASP A 160 29.74 -13.92 19.38
CA ASP A 160 30.17 -12.52 19.38
C ASP A 160 29.28 -11.55 18.58
N ASP A 161 28.35 -10.88 19.28
CA ASP A 161 27.88 -9.58 18.83
C ASP A 161 29.11 -8.76 18.44
N VAL A 162 29.27 -8.48 17.15
CA VAL A 162 30.17 -7.41 16.72
C VAL A 162 29.67 -6.20 17.48
N GLN A 163 30.40 -5.82 18.54
CA GLN A 163 30.15 -4.61 19.30
C GLN A 163 29.95 -3.52 18.26
N PRO A 164 28.75 -2.92 18.15
CA PRO A 164 28.50 -1.93 17.13
C PRO A 164 29.55 -0.85 17.30
N THR A 165 30.40 -0.70 16.27
CA THR A 165 31.38 0.38 16.23
C THR A 165 30.60 1.67 16.49
N PRO A 166 31.02 2.53 17.45
CA PRO A 166 30.29 3.75 17.73
C PRO A 166 30.16 4.55 16.44
N ALA A 167 28.94 4.64 15.93
CA ALA A 167 28.64 5.38 14.72
C ALA A 167 28.89 6.87 14.98
N SER A 168 29.25 7.60 13.93
CA SER A 168 29.31 9.05 14.05
C SER A 168 27.91 9.60 14.37
N ASN A 169 27.86 10.75 15.04
CA ASN A 169 26.58 11.43 15.30
C ASN A 169 25.82 11.73 13.99
N GLU A 170 26.55 11.91 12.87
CA GLU A 170 25.99 12.17 11.55
C GLU A 170 25.33 10.91 10.96
N ASP A 171 26.01 9.75 11.00
CA ASP A 171 25.46 8.47 10.53
C ASP A 171 24.20 8.09 11.33
N ALA A 172 24.26 8.25 12.66
CA ALA A 172 23.12 7.97 13.52
C ALA A 172 21.92 8.90 13.23
N ALA A 173 22.19 10.17 12.90
CA ALA A 173 21.17 11.14 12.54
C ALA A 173 20.56 10.86 11.15
N ALA A 174 21.37 10.48 10.16
CA ALA A 174 20.91 10.09 8.83
C ALA A 174 19.98 8.87 8.88
N ARG A 175 20.37 7.82 9.65
CA ARG A 175 19.52 6.66 9.91
C ARG A 175 18.21 7.06 10.61
N GLN A 176 18.27 7.92 11.63
CA GLN A 176 17.07 8.33 12.36
C GLN A 176 16.11 9.14 11.49
N GLU A 177 16.62 10.06 10.68
CA GLU A 177 15.81 10.83 9.74
C GLU A 177 15.15 9.94 8.69
N LEU A 178 15.87 8.94 8.17
CA LEU A 178 15.32 7.91 7.28
C LEU A 178 14.15 7.17 7.94
N ILE A 179 14.35 6.68 9.17
CA ILE A 179 13.31 5.97 9.95
C ILE A 179 12.10 6.88 10.15
N ASP A 180 12.31 8.13 10.52
CA ASP A 180 11.24 9.06 10.86
C ASP A 180 10.40 9.41 9.64
N VAL A 181 11.03 9.64 8.49
CA VAL A 181 10.31 9.92 7.23
C VAL A 181 9.58 8.68 6.72
N LEU A 182 10.24 7.52 6.66
CA LEU A 182 9.63 6.30 6.11
C LEU A 182 8.54 5.70 7.01
N SER A 183 8.62 5.90 8.32
CA SER A 183 7.55 5.51 9.25
C SER A 183 6.35 6.45 9.22
N GLY A 184 6.44 7.57 8.50
CA GLY A 184 5.40 8.60 8.49
C GLY A 184 5.39 9.47 9.76
N GLN A 185 6.38 9.30 10.65
CA GLN A 185 6.51 10.11 11.86
C GLN A 185 6.90 11.55 11.55
N ALA A 186 7.78 11.74 10.57
CA ALA A 186 8.16 13.03 10.04
C ALA A 186 7.65 13.16 8.61
N VAL A 187 7.25 14.37 8.24
CA VAL A 187 6.88 14.71 6.87
C VAL A 187 7.85 15.76 6.35
N LEU A 188 8.34 15.55 5.13
CA LEU A 188 9.14 16.54 4.41
C LEU A 188 8.22 17.38 3.53
N MET A 189 8.26 18.69 3.72
CA MET A 189 7.42 19.66 3.01
C MET A 189 8.21 20.95 2.79
N ASN A 190 7.87 21.69 1.74
CA ASN A 190 8.24 23.08 1.60
C ASN A 190 6.99 23.89 1.21
N THR A 191 6.64 24.86 2.04
CA THR A 191 5.47 25.73 1.87
C THR A 191 5.87 27.19 1.63
N GLU A 192 7.16 27.46 1.51
CA GLU A 192 7.74 28.80 1.42
C GLU A 192 8.62 28.95 0.18
N GLY A 193 8.87 30.19 -0.21
CA GLY A 193 9.72 30.54 -1.35
C GLY A 193 8.96 30.54 -2.67
N ASP A 194 9.69 30.31 -3.76
CA ASP A 194 9.11 30.29 -5.10
C ASP A 194 8.21 29.06 -5.26
N ARG A 195 7.13 29.21 -6.05
CA ARG A 195 6.21 28.10 -6.35
C ARG A 195 6.93 26.86 -6.84
N ALA A 196 8.02 27.01 -7.58
CA ALA A 196 8.85 25.92 -8.10
C ALA A 196 9.55 25.08 -7.01
N THR A 197 9.61 25.57 -5.79
CA THR A 197 10.23 24.89 -4.64
C THR A 197 9.21 24.28 -3.69
N HIS A 198 7.91 24.58 -3.87
CA HIS A 198 6.85 24.08 -3.01
C HIS A 198 6.68 22.57 -3.16
N TRP A 199 6.60 21.86 -2.04
CA TRP A 199 6.47 20.40 -2.05
C TRP A 199 5.68 19.89 -0.84
N ALA A 200 4.77 18.93 -1.04
CA ALA A 200 4.04 18.22 0.02
C ALA A 200 3.59 16.82 -0.45
N PRO A 201 3.57 15.78 0.40
CA PRO A 201 3.23 14.43 -0.03
C PRO A 201 1.81 14.29 -0.62
N TRP A 202 1.62 13.33 -1.55
CA TRP A 202 0.37 13.10 -2.30
C TRP A 202 0.13 11.63 -2.63
N SER A 203 -1.06 11.30 -3.12
CA SER A 203 -1.41 9.98 -3.68
C SER A 203 -2.26 10.07 -4.97
N LEU A 204 -2.15 9.07 -5.86
CA LEU A 204 -2.89 8.95 -7.14
C LEU A 204 -3.52 7.54 -7.26
N ARG A 205 -4.60 7.35 -8.05
CA ARG A 205 -5.10 6.00 -8.41
C ARG A 205 -5.50 5.73 -9.88
N LEU A 206 -5.84 6.74 -10.70
CA LEU A 206 -6.16 6.60 -12.14
C LEU A 206 -5.87 7.91 -12.85
N PHE A 207 -6.09 8.97 -12.09
CA PHE A 207 -5.51 10.26 -12.33
C PHE A 207 -4.03 10.24 -12.75
N ALA A 208 -3.15 9.46 -12.10
CA ALA A 208 -1.73 9.41 -12.46
C ALA A 208 -1.46 9.17 -13.94
N LEU A 209 -2.28 8.30 -14.53
CA LEU A 209 -2.17 7.93 -15.92
C LEU A 209 -2.71 9.05 -16.82
N ARG A 210 -3.83 9.68 -16.44
CA ARG A 210 -4.35 10.87 -17.11
C ARG A 210 -3.36 12.05 -17.05
N SER A 211 -2.65 12.20 -15.94
CA SER A 211 -1.58 13.18 -15.75
C SER A 211 -0.43 12.96 -16.73
N LEU A 212 -0.01 11.70 -16.87
CA LEU A 212 1.04 11.31 -17.79
C LEU A 212 0.60 11.57 -19.24
N LEU A 213 -0.67 11.26 -19.56
CA LEU A 213 -1.24 11.58 -20.87
C LEU A 213 -1.23 13.07 -21.13
N ASP A 214 -1.74 13.91 -20.23
CA ASP A 214 -1.74 15.36 -20.41
C ASP A 214 -0.31 15.90 -20.66
N ALA A 215 0.69 15.41 -19.93
CA ALA A 215 2.09 15.80 -20.14
C ALA A 215 2.60 15.45 -21.56
N LEU A 216 2.18 14.31 -22.10
CA LEU A 216 2.60 13.81 -23.42
C LEU A 216 1.71 14.31 -24.57
N ALA A 217 0.52 14.80 -24.27
CA ALA A 217 -0.50 15.13 -25.25
C ALA A 217 -0.05 16.13 -26.33
N PRO A 218 0.73 17.20 -26.05
CA PRO A 218 1.22 18.07 -27.11
C PRO A 218 2.12 17.35 -28.11
N LEU A 219 2.98 16.45 -27.63
CA LEU A 219 3.83 15.64 -28.49
C LEU A 219 2.98 14.67 -29.32
N ILE A 220 2.04 13.97 -28.68
CA ILE A 220 1.12 13.04 -29.34
C ILE A 220 0.31 13.76 -30.44
N GLY A 221 -0.26 14.92 -30.13
CA GLY A 221 -1.03 15.72 -31.09
C GLY A 221 -0.18 16.25 -32.23
N ALA A 222 1.07 16.64 -31.96
CA ALA A 222 1.99 17.12 -32.98
C ALA A 222 2.49 15.97 -33.88
N GLU A 223 2.87 14.83 -33.31
CA GLU A 223 3.23 13.62 -34.07
C GLU A 223 2.05 13.12 -34.93
N ALA A 224 0.83 13.22 -34.43
CA ALA A 224 -0.39 12.91 -35.19
C ALA A 224 -0.67 13.91 -36.32
N GLU A 225 -0.20 15.16 -36.23
CA GLU A 225 -0.29 16.15 -37.32
C GLU A 225 0.80 15.92 -38.37
N PHE A 226 2.05 15.71 -37.93
CA PHE A 226 3.19 15.56 -38.83
C PHE A 226 3.37 14.14 -39.39
N GLY A 227 2.68 13.15 -38.81
CA GLY A 227 2.75 11.74 -39.21
C GLY A 227 4.11 11.08 -38.96
N LYS A 228 4.92 11.64 -38.05
CA LYS A 228 6.27 11.16 -37.73
C LYS A 228 6.71 11.64 -36.34
N ALA A 229 7.68 10.93 -35.76
CA ALA A 229 8.34 11.34 -34.53
C ALA A 229 9.06 12.68 -34.69
N LEU A 230 9.02 13.51 -33.65
CA LEU A 230 9.58 14.86 -33.68
C LEU A 230 10.99 14.91 -33.07
N PRO A 231 11.91 15.72 -33.64
CA PRO A 231 13.27 15.83 -33.13
C PRO A 231 13.31 16.62 -31.81
N PRO A 232 14.38 16.48 -31.00
CA PRO A 232 14.59 17.36 -29.84
C PRO A 232 14.50 18.84 -30.22
N GLY A 233 13.87 19.66 -29.37
CA GLY A 233 13.71 21.09 -29.61
C GLY A 233 12.60 21.48 -30.61
N TRP A 234 11.76 20.54 -31.06
CA TRP A 234 10.68 20.79 -32.03
C TRP A 234 9.67 21.88 -31.63
N THR A 235 9.64 22.29 -30.36
CA THR A 235 8.75 23.33 -29.83
C THR A 235 9.36 24.74 -29.85
N GLU A 236 10.65 24.92 -30.12
CA GLU A 236 11.37 26.20 -29.95
C GLU A 236 10.79 27.36 -30.80
N GLU A 237 10.29 27.06 -31.98
CA GLU A 237 9.71 28.04 -32.92
C GLU A 237 8.17 27.99 -32.97
N ILE A 238 7.53 27.14 -32.15
CA ILE A 238 6.09 26.93 -32.20
C ILE A 238 5.37 27.84 -31.19
N PRO A 239 4.36 28.61 -31.62
CA PRO A 239 3.53 29.37 -30.71
C PRO A 239 2.80 28.49 -29.69
N SER A 240 2.70 28.96 -28.44
CA SER A 240 1.99 28.26 -27.36
C SER A 240 0.53 27.91 -27.70
N GLY A 241 -0.14 28.72 -28.51
CA GLY A 241 -1.48 28.44 -29.01
C GLY A 241 -1.57 27.14 -29.81
N LYS A 242 -0.57 26.85 -30.66
CA LYS A 242 -0.53 25.62 -31.46
C LYS A 242 -0.17 24.39 -30.59
N ILE A 243 0.68 24.59 -29.57
CA ILE A 243 0.98 23.55 -28.58
C ILE A 243 -0.27 23.16 -27.78
N ASN A 244 -1.12 24.13 -27.42
CA ASN A 244 -2.38 23.86 -26.73
C ASN A 244 -3.41 23.16 -27.63
N GLU A 245 -3.46 23.51 -28.92
CA GLU A 245 -4.25 22.80 -29.92
C GLU A 245 -3.81 21.33 -30.01
N TRP A 246 -2.49 21.08 -30.10
CA TRP A 246 -1.95 19.72 -30.08
C TRP A 246 -2.18 19.00 -28.78
N ARG A 247 -2.09 19.67 -27.63
CA ARG A 247 -2.44 19.08 -26.33
C ARG A 247 -3.87 18.56 -26.33
N LYS A 248 -4.83 19.41 -26.71
CA LYS A 248 -6.24 19.03 -26.76
C LYS A 248 -6.44 17.83 -27.70
N ARG A 249 -5.85 17.90 -28.89
CA ARG A 249 -5.89 16.79 -29.86
C ARG A 249 -5.27 15.50 -29.32
N GLY A 250 -4.14 15.58 -28.62
CA GLY A 250 -3.46 14.41 -28.05
C GLY A 250 -4.25 13.73 -26.94
N ILE A 251 -4.95 14.50 -26.10
CA ILE A 251 -5.89 13.96 -25.09
C ILE A 251 -7.05 13.28 -25.79
N GLU A 252 -7.72 13.98 -26.72
CA GLU A 252 -8.86 13.45 -27.50
C GLU A 252 -8.51 12.14 -28.24
N LEU A 253 -7.25 11.98 -28.66
CA LEU A 253 -6.79 10.78 -29.36
C LEU A 253 -6.57 9.57 -28.47
N VAL A 254 -6.20 9.75 -27.19
CA VAL A 254 -5.60 8.68 -26.37
C VAL A 254 -6.30 8.46 -25.02
N GLU A 255 -7.05 9.43 -24.50
CA GLU A 255 -7.65 9.36 -23.15
C GLU A 255 -8.55 8.14 -22.97
N GLU A 256 -9.47 7.92 -23.90
CA GLU A 256 -10.38 6.78 -23.86
C GLU A 256 -9.62 5.44 -23.92
N GLU A 257 -8.63 5.32 -24.82
CA GLU A 257 -7.83 4.11 -24.96
C GLU A 257 -6.97 3.85 -23.71
N LEU A 258 -6.33 4.88 -23.17
CA LEU A 258 -5.54 4.79 -21.94
C LEU A 258 -6.38 4.27 -20.77
N GLU A 259 -7.57 4.83 -20.58
CA GLU A 259 -8.48 4.42 -19.52
C GLU A 259 -8.95 2.98 -19.71
N ASN A 260 -9.39 2.65 -20.92
CA ASN A 260 -9.83 1.29 -21.26
C ASN A 260 -8.71 0.29 -21.01
N VAL A 261 -7.49 0.54 -21.50
CA VAL A 261 -6.33 -0.34 -21.29
C VAL A 261 -6.01 -0.47 -19.80
N ALA A 262 -6.01 0.64 -19.03
CA ALA A 262 -5.72 0.59 -17.61
C ALA A 262 -6.76 -0.24 -16.82
N ILE A 263 -8.05 -0.04 -17.13
CA ILE A 263 -9.16 -0.75 -16.50
C ILE A 263 -9.15 -2.23 -16.91
N GLU A 264 -9.06 -2.52 -18.20
CA GLU A 264 -9.05 -3.88 -18.75
C GLU A 264 -7.85 -4.68 -18.25
N THR A 265 -6.66 -4.08 -18.23
CA THR A 265 -5.44 -4.75 -17.72
C THR A 265 -5.59 -5.05 -16.23
N SER A 266 -6.09 -4.09 -15.44
CA SER A 266 -6.30 -4.29 -14.00
C SER A 266 -7.36 -5.36 -13.73
N ALA A 267 -8.47 -5.35 -14.47
CA ALA A 267 -9.55 -6.34 -14.36
C ALA A 267 -9.09 -7.74 -14.78
N ALA A 268 -8.34 -7.84 -15.89
CA ALA A 268 -7.79 -9.10 -16.37
C ALA A 268 -6.79 -9.69 -15.35
N GLU A 269 -5.92 -8.87 -14.77
CA GLU A 269 -4.96 -9.33 -13.77
C GLU A 269 -5.66 -9.70 -12.46
N TYR A 270 -6.66 -8.91 -12.01
CA TYR A 270 -7.50 -9.25 -10.87
C TYR A 270 -8.18 -10.60 -11.08
N GLY A 271 -8.82 -10.80 -12.23
CA GLY A 271 -9.45 -12.06 -12.61
C GLY A 271 -8.43 -13.20 -12.56
N ARG A 272 -7.28 -13.06 -13.22
CA ARG A 272 -6.22 -14.09 -13.23
C ARG A 272 -5.74 -14.47 -11.82
N LEU A 273 -5.53 -13.49 -10.94
CA LEU A 273 -5.13 -13.75 -9.56
C LEU A 273 -6.25 -14.42 -8.75
N MET A 274 -7.50 -14.03 -8.96
CA MET A 274 -8.66 -14.68 -8.33
C MET A 274 -8.83 -16.13 -8.78
N HIS A 275 -8.63 -16.44 -10.07
CA HIS A 275 -8.64 -17.81 -10.58
C HIS A 275 -7.55 -18.66 -9.92
N LYS A 276 -6.33 -18.12 -9.76
CA LYS A 276 -5.27 -18.80 -9.01
C LYS A 276 -5.67 -19.08 -7.56
N ARG A 277 -6.30 -18.11 -6.88
CA ARG A 277 -6.79 -18.29 -5.51
C ARG A 277 -7.89 -19.36 -5.41
N LEU A 278 -8.72 -19.50 -6.45
CA LEU A 278 -9.81 -20.48 -6.54
C LEU A 278 -9.38 -21.83 -7.14
N GLY A 279 -8.12 -21.95 -7.57
CA GLY A 279 -7.61 -23.17 -8.22
C GLY A 279 -8.29 -23.43 -9.55
N LEU A 280 -8.44 -22.38 -10.36
CA LEU A 280 -8.95 -22.43 -11.73
C LEU A 280 -7.82 -22.07 -12.72
N ARG A 281 -7.66 -22.85 -13.79
CA ARG A 281 -6.66 -22.62 -14.85
C ARG A 281 -7.25 -21.93 -16.07
N ARG A 282 -8.48 -22.29 -16.45
CA ARG A 282 -9.19 -21.63 -17.54
C ARG A 282 -9.84 -20.35 -17.02
N LEU A 283 -9.74 -19.26 -17.77
CA LEU A 283 -10.39 -18.00 -17.45
C LEU A 283 -11.75 -17.95 -18.15
N ASP A 284 -12.84 -18.22 -17.41
CA ASP A 284 -14.19 -18.07 -17.95
C ASP A 284 -14.74 -16.69 -17.55
N THR A 285 -15.38 -15.98 -18.49
CA THR A 285 -15.73 -14.56 -18.34
C THR A 285 -16.79 -14.28 -17.27
N ASP A 286 -17.57 -15.29 -16.90
CA ASP A 286 -18.62 -15.21 -15.89
C ASP A 286 -18.16 -15.65 -14.49
N ASP A 287 -16.95 -16.21 -14.34
CA ASP A 287 -16.41 -16.69 -13.06
C ASP A 287 -16.35 -15.57 -12.00
N GLU A 288 -16.09 -14.31 -12.41
CA GLU A 288 -16.12 -13.20 -11.47
C GLU A 288 -17.52 -13.01 -10.87
N SER A 289 -18.54 -12.95 -11.73
CA SER A 289 -19.93 -12.71 -11.34
C SER A 289 -20.57 -13.89 -10.62
N LYS A 290 -20.18 -15.12 -10.96
CA LYS A 290 -20.80 -16.36 -10.46
C LYS A 290 -20.05 -16.96 -9.27
N LEU A 291 -18.76 -16.71 -9.12
CA LEU A 291 -17.94 -17.36 -8.10
C LEU A 291 -17.23 -16.34 -7.22
N ALA A 292 -16.44 -15.44 -7.81
CA ALA A 292 -15.61 -14.53 -7.02
C ALA A 292 -16.43 -13.54 -6.20
N ARG A 293 -17.32 -12.76 -6.84
CA ARG A 293 -18.18 -11.79 -6.15
C ARG A 293 -19.11 -12.47 -5.13
N PRO A 294 -19.83 -13.55 -5.47
CA PRO A 294 -20.63 -14.26 -4.48
C PRO A 294 -19.82 -14.77 -3.29
N LEU A 295 -18.59 -15.28 -3.50
CA LEU A 295 -17.73 -15.66 -2.37
C LEU A 295 -17.42 -14.46 -1.49
N LEU A 296 -17.04 -13.31 -2.06
CA LEU A 296 -16.75 -12.10 -1.29
C LEU A 296 -17.97 -11.62 -0.50
N ASP A 297 -19.16 -11.70 -1.09
CA ASP A 297 -20.41 -11.39 -0.40
C ASP A 297 -20.65 -12.33 0.78
N LEU A 298 -20.37 -13.63 0.62
CA LEU A 298 -20.44 -14.61 1.72
C LEU A 298 -19.43 -14.32 2.83
N LEU A 299 -18.19 -13.93 2.47
CA LEU A 299 -17.19 -13.56 3.48
C LEU A 299 -17.66 -12.35 4.29
N ALA A 300 -18.25 -11.35 3.63
CA ALA A 300 -18.74 -10.13 4.25
C ALA A 300 -19.98 -10.35 5.12
N GLU A 301 -20.94 -11.13 4.63
CA GLU A 301 -22.19 -11.49 5.31
C GLU A 301 -21.90 -12.31 6.57
N HIS A 302 -21.12 -13.38 6.42
CA HIS A 302 -20.86 -14.35 7.50
C HIS A 302 -19.62 -14.06 8.34
N LYS A 303 -19.01 -12.88 8.14
CA LYS A 303 -17.80 -12.41 8.84
C LYS A 303 -16.65 -13.43 8.80
N LEU A 304 -16.50 -14.11 7.66
CA LEU A 304 -15.45 -15.10 7.48
C LEU A 304 -14.11 -14.42 7.22
N ASP A 305 -13.06 -14.95 7.82
CA ASP A 305 -11.70 -14.46 7.57
C ASP A 305 -11.30 -14.68 6.12
N PHE A 306 -10.93 -13.60 5.43
CA PHE A 306 -10.58 -13.62 4.00
C PHE A 306 -9.46 -14.62 3.69
N HIS A 307 -8.28 -14.44 4.29
CA HIS A 307 -7.10 -15.24 3.96
C HIS A 307 -7.24 -16.69 4.40
N GLY A 308 -7.78 -16.91 5.60
CA GLY A 308 -8.07 -18.22 6.16
C GLY A 308 -9.06 -18.99 5.30
N THR A 309 -10.13 -18.34 4.81
CA THR A 309 -11.13 -19.00 3.98
C THR A 309 -10.51 -19.44 2.66
N PHE A 310 -9.83 -18.55 1.94
CA PHE A 310 -9.11 -18.93 0.71
C PHE A 310 -8.08 -20.04 0.94
N ARG A 311 -7.35 -20.01 2.07
CA ARG A 311 -6.40 -21.08 2.43
C ARG A 311 -7.11 -22.41 2.72
N ARG A 312 -8.25 -22.39 3.41
CA ARG A 312 -9.06 -23.57 3.73
C ARG A 312 -9.66 -24.19 2.47
N LEU A 313 -10.10 -23.36 1.52
CA LEU A 313 -10.61 -23.79 0.21
C LEU A 313 -9.58 -24.61 -0.59
N ALA A 314 -8.27 -24.42 -0.38
CA ALA A 314 -7.24 -25.24 -1.04
C ALA A 314 -7.37 -26.75 -0.73
N PHE A 315 -7.96 -27.10 0.41
CA PHE A 315 -8.18 -28.49 0.83
C PHE A 315 -9.54 -29.05 0.37
N PHE A 316 -10.36 -28.24 -0.30
CA PHE A 316 -11.65 -28.68 -0.81
C PHE A 316 -11.48 -29.71 -1.93
N ARG A 317 -12.34 -30.73 -1.91
CA ARG A 317 -12.46 -31.77 -2.92
C ARG A 317 -13.90 -31.81 -3.41
N PRO A 318 -14.19 -31.69 -4.72
CA PRO A 318 -15.55 -31.77 -5.24
C PRO A 318 -16.28 -33.06 -4.79
N SER A 319 -15.55 -34.17 -4.73
CA SER A 319 -16.06 -35.46 -4.24
C SER A 319 -16.58 -35.43 -2.79
N ALA A 320 -16.20 -34.45 -1.96
CA ALA A 320 -16.73 -34.28 -0.62
C ALA A 320 -18.24 -33.94 -0.60
N LEU A 321 -18.75 -33.30 -1.66
CA LEU A 321 -20.18 -32.96 -1.78
C LEU A 321 -21.08 -34.19 -2.02
N SER A 322 -20.52 -35.31 -2.48
CA SER A 322 -21.27 -36.56 -2.69
C SER A 322 -21.66 -37.27 -1.39
N VAL A 323 -21.05 -36.89 -0.26
CA VAL A 323 -21.27 -37.52 1.05
C VAL A 323 -21.61 -36.43 2.06
N GLN A 324 -22.84 -36.45 2.57
CA GLN A 324 -23.39 -35.41 3.44
C GLN A 324 -22.47 -35.09 4.64
N ASP A 325 -21.93 -36.12 5.30
CA ASP A 325 -21.06 -35.94 6.46
C ASP A 325 -19.75 -35.22 6.12
N ARG A 326 -19.16 -35.52 4.94
CA ARG A 326 -17.91 -34.88 4.48
C ARG A 326 -18.16 -33.44 4.05
N SER A 327 -19.26 -33.19 3.35
CA SER A 327 -19.72 -31.85 2.98
C SER A 327 -19.93 -30.98 4.21
N SER A 328 -20.70 -31.48 5.18
CA SER A 328 -21.01 -30.77 6.42
C SER A 328 -19.74 -30.48 7.22
N ALA A 329 -18.86 -31.48 7.37
CA ALA A 329 -17.59 -31.29 8.07
C ALA A 329 -16.71 -30.22 7.41
N PHE A 330 -16.64 -30.18 6.07
CA PHE A 330 -15.88 -29.15 5.37
C PHE A 330 -16.47 -27.75 5.57
N ILE A 331 -17.80 -27.62 5.47
CA ILE A 331 -18.49 -26.33 5.71
C ILE A 331 -18.24 -25.84 7.14
N GLU A 332 -18.39 -26.70 8.15
CA GLU A 332 -18.07 -26.33 9.54
C GLU A 332 -16.63 -25.84 9.67
N SER A 333 -15.70 -26.51 9.00
CA SER A 333 -14.28 -26.16 8.99
C SER A 333 -13.99 -24.77 8.40
N VAL A 334 -14.89 -24.24 7.55
CA VAL A 334 -14.84 -22.87 7.02
C VAL A 334 -15.51 -21.92 8.01
N LEU A 335 -16.64 -22.29 8.60
CA LEU A 335 -17.35 -21.48 9.60
C LEU A 335 -16.54 -21.25 10.89
N GLU A 336 -15.60 -22.15 11.21
CA GLU A 336 -14.60 -21.95 12.27
C GLU A 336 -13.72 -20.71 12.06
N LEU A 337 -13.65 -20.18 10.83
CA LEU A 337 -12.88 -18.99 10.47
C LEU A 337 -13.70 -17.71 10.60
N CYS A 338 -14.93 -17.78 11.13
CA CYS A 338 -15.73 -16.60 11.44
C CYS A 338 -15.06 -15.78 12.54
N GLY A 339 -14.85 -14.49 12.28
CA GLY A 339 -14.29 -13.55 13.28
C GLY A 339 -15.28 -13.22 14.41
N GLU A 340 -16.57 -13.49 14.21
CA GLU A 340 -17.65 -13.17 15.16
C GLU A 340 -18.61 -14.36 15.34
N PRO A 341 -18.14 -15.50 15.87
CA PRO A 341 -18.91 -16.74 15.97
C PRO A 341 -20.16 -16.62 16.86
N GLN A 342 -20.24 -15.58 17.70
CA GLN A 342 -21.38 -15.29 18.57
C GLN A 342 -22.58 -14.64 17.84
N VAL A 343 -22.37 -14.05 16.66
CA VAL A 343 -23.41 -13.30 15.92
C VAL A 343 -23.88 -14.05 14.67
N ILE A 344 -23.13 -15.06 14.22
CA ILE A 344 -23.41 -15.75 12.97
C ILE A 344 -24.69 -16.59 13.04
N ASN A 345 -25.56 -16.42 12.03
CA ASN A 345 -26.64 -17.38 11.76
C ASN A 345 -26.04 -18.61 11.07
N ARG A 346 -25.67 -19.62 11.86
CA ARG A 346 -24.99 -20.82 11.34
C ARG A 346 -25.82 -21.60 10.34
N GLU A 347 -27.14 -21.66 10.48
CA GLU A 347 -28.00 -22.40 9.55
C GLU A 347 -27.96 -21.75 8.16
N LYS A 348 -28.20 -20.44 8.10
CA LYS A 348 -28.09 -19.67 6.86
C LYS A 348 -26.68 -19.75 6.26
N ALA A 349 -25.64 -19.61 7.07
CA ALA A 349 -24.26 -19.67 6.60
C ALA A 349 -23.90 -21.02 5.98
N LYS A 350 -24.41 -22.12 6.55
CA LYS A 350 -24.24 -23.46 5.96
C LYS A 350 -24.94 -23.58 4.61
N GLU A 351 -26.20 -23.14 4.54
CA GLU A 351 -26.97 -23.19 3.29
C GLU A 351 -26.30 -22.38 2.18
N ASP A 352 -25.91 -21.14 2.49
CA ASP A 352 -25.27 -20.25 1.54
C ASP A 352 -23.92 -20.81 1.05
N LEU A 353 -23.07 -21.29 1.97
CA LEU A 353 -21.79 -21.92 1.61
C LEU A 353 -22.00 -23.21 0.81
N GLN A 354 -23.00 -24.01 1.15
CA GLN A 354 -23.30 -25.24 0.42
C GLN A 354 -23.70 -24.93 -1.03
N VAL A 355 -24.55 -23.93 -1.25
CA VAL A 355 -24.95 -23.48 -2.60
C VAL A 355 -23.74 -23.01 -3.38
N TRP A 356 -22.89 -22.17 -2.78
CA TRP A 356 -21.69 -21.67 -3.46
C TRP A 356 -20.68 -22.78 -3.77
N LEU A 357 -20.44 -23.71 -2.82
CA LEU A 357 -19.54 -24.84 -3.01
C LEU A 357 -20.01 -25.77 -4.14
N GLN A 358 -21.32 -25.96 -4.32
CA GLN A 358 -21.87 -26.72 -5.44
C GLN A 358 -21.55 -26.05 -6.79
N GLN A 359 -21.74 -24.73 -6.89
CA GLN A 359 -21.41 -23.98 -8.11
C GLN A 359 -19.92 -24.02 -8.41
N TRP A 360 -19.09 -23.82 -7.40
CA TRP A 360 -17.64 -23.86 -7.54
C TRP A 360 -17.13 -25.28 -7.86
N ALA A 361 -17.68 -26.32 -7.24
CA ALA A 361 -17.34 -27.71 -7.55
C ALA A 361 -17.63 -28.05 -9.02
N ALA A 362 -18.82 -27.69 -9.52
CA ALA A 362 -19.17 -27.87 -10.92
C ALA A 362 -18.19 -27.14 -11.86
N ARG A 363 -17.75 -25.92 -11.47
CA ARG A 363 -16.76 -25.17 -12.23
C ARG A 363 -15.38 -25.83 -12.23
N VAL A 364 -14.92 -26.33 -11.09
CA VAL A 364 -13.65 -27.06 -10.96
C VAL A 364 -13.68 -28.33 -11.82
N GLU A 365 -14.79 -29.07 -11.80
CA GLU A 365 -14.96 -30.29 -12.60
C GLU A 365 -15.01 -30.00 -14.11
N SER A 366 -15.57 -28.86 -14.53
CA SER A 366 -15.67 -28.49 -15.95
C SER A 366 -14.32 -28.21 -16.63
N GLU A 367 -13.24 -28.06 -15.87
CA GLU A 367 -11.88 -27.85 -16.36
C GLU A 367 -10.88 -28.90 -15.85
N ALA A 368 -11.34 -30.03 -15.31
CA ALA A 368 -10.46 -31.06 -14.77
C ALA A 368 -9.38 -31.53 -15.77
N GLN A 369 -9.65 -31.45 -17.08
CA GLN A 369 -8.69 -31.79 -18.13
C GLN A 369 -7.47 -30.84 -18.16
N GLU A 370 -7.64 -29.57 -17.79
CA GLU A 370 -6.55 -28.57 -17.73
C GLU A 370 -5.48 -28.92 -16.67
N TRP A 371 -5.82 -29.81 -15.74
CA TRP A 371 -4.98 -30.28 -14.65
C TRP A 371 -4.26 -31.59 -14.94
N THR A 372 -4.49 -32.23 -16.09
CA THR A 372 -3.93 -33.55 -16.42
C THR A 372 -2.47 -33.54 -16.89
N THR A 373 -1.87 -32.36 -17.01
CA THR A 373 -0.54 -32.15 -17.61
C THR A 373 0.62 -32.27 -16.63
N GLY A 374 0.36 -32.37 -15.32
CA GLY A 374 1.37 -32.46 -14.27
C GLY A 374 1.43 -33.81 -13.55
N GLU A 375 2.40 -33.92 -12.64
CA GLU A 375 2.54 -35.09 -11.74
C GLU A 375 1.56 -35.02 -10.56
N GLY A 376 0.88 -36.14 -10.29
CA GLY A 376 -0.10 -36.27 -9.20
C GLY A 376 -1.55 -36.16 -9.69
N SER A 377 -2.50 -36.44 -8.80
CA SER A 377 -3.93 -36.27 -9.09
C SER A 377 -4.30 -34.81 -9.33
N VAL A 378 -5.39 -34.57 -10.07
CA VAL A 378 -5.94 -33.23 -10.31
C VAL A 378 -6.10 -32.44 -9.01
N ASP A 379 -6.62 -33.11 -7.98
CA ASP A 379 -6.83 -32.54 -6.66
C ASP A 379 -5.52 -32.15 -5.93
N GLU A 380 -4.47 -32.97 -6.03
CA GLU A 380 -3.15 -32.66 -5.44
C GLU A 380 -2.47 -31.49 -6.15
N GLN A 381 -2.56 -31.43 -7.47
CA GLN A 381 -2.03 -30.32 -8.25
C GLN A 381 -2.78 -29.02 -7.94
N ARG A 382 -4.12 -29.07 -7.90
CA ARG A 382 -4.95 -27.92 -7.55
C ARG A 382 -4.71 -27.42 -6.14
N GLU A 383 -4.61 -28.32 -5.16
CA GLU A 383 -4.25 -27.95 -3.79
C GLU A 383 -2.89 -27.25 -3.73
N ARG A 384 -1.88 -27.77 -4.43
CA ARG A 384 -0.52 -27.19 -4.48
C ARG A 384 -0.55 -25.77 -5.01
N ASP A 385 -1.22 -25.55 -6.15
CA ASP A 385 -1.29 -24.24 -6.81
C ASP A 385 -2.10 -23.25 -5.95
N MET A 386 -3.22 -23.68 -5.38
CA MET A 386 -4.02 -22.85 -4.45
C MET A 386 -3.22 -22.50 -3.19
N LYS A 387 -2.42 -23.41 -2.63
CA LYS A 387 -1.56 -23.13 -1.48
C LYS A 387 -0.45 -22.12 -1.81
N ALA A 388 0.06 -22.13 -3.04
CA ALA A 388 1.04 -21.14 -3.47
C ALA A 388 0.41 -19.73 -3.57
N ALA A 389 -0.82 -19.64 -4.10
CA ALA A 389 -1.55 -18.39 -4.27
C ALA A 389 -2.19 -17.84 -2.97
N ASN A 390 -2.53 -18.72 -2.03
CA ASN A 390 -3.22 -18.36 -0.79
C ASN A 390 -2.27 -18.51 0.41
N PRO A 391 -1.77 -17.40 0.98
CA PRO A 391 -0.80 -17.47 2.06
C PRO A 391 -1.42 -18.10 3.31
N ARG A 392 -0.62 -18.88 4.03
CA ARG A 392 -0.97 -19.44 5.35
C ARG A 392 -0.88 -18.37 6.43
N PHE A 393 0.05 -17.43 6.28
CA PHE A 393 0.27 -16.35 7.23
C PHE A 393 0.17 -14.99 6.55
N VAL A 394 -0.52 -14.07 7.22
CA VAL A 394 -0.54 -12.65 6.89
C VAL A 394 -0.19 -11.89 8.16
N LEU A 395 0.63 -10.86 8.00
CA LEU A 395 1.02 -9.99 9.10
C LEU A 395 -0.17 -9.13 9.53
N ARG A 396 -1.01 -9.69 10.42
CA ARG A 396 -2.22 -9.03 10.92
C ARG A 396 -1.88 -8.02 11.99
N GLN A 397 -2.78 -7.05 12.13
CA GLN A 397 -2.65 -5.98 13.13
C GLN A 397 -2.40 -6.52 14.54
N TRP A 398 -3.18 -7.50 15.02
CA TRP A 398 -2.98 -8.05 16.37
C TRP A 398 -1.62 -8.73 16.54
N VAL A 399 -1.06 -9.33 15.47
CA VAL A 399 0.27 -9.95 15.51
C VAL A 399 1.33 -8.86 15.65
N LEU A 400 1.18 -7.75 14.91
CA LEU A 400 2.03 -6.58 15.04
C LEU A 400 1.97 -6.00 16.45
N GLU A 401 0.77 -5.86 17.02
CA GLU A 401 0.58 -5.35 18.38
C GLU A 401 1.25 -6.24 19.44
N GLU A 402 1.15 -7.57 19.31
CA GLU A 402 1.84 -8.49 20.21
C GLU A 402 3.37 -8.38 20.08
N ILE A 403 3.89 -8.22 18.87
CA ILE A 403 5.33 -7.99 18.66
C ILE A 403 5.76 -6.67 19.31
N ILE A 404 5.01 -5.59 19.09
CA ILE A 404 5.28 -4.26 19.66
C ILE A 404 5.34 -4.37 21.18
N LYS A 405 4.33 -4.96 21.83
CA LYS A 405 4.31 -5.15 23.30
C LYS A 405 5.52 -5.94 23.81
N ASN A 406 5.93 -6.98 23.10
CA ASN A 406 7.09 -7.78 23.50
C ASN A 406 8.40 -7.00 23.35
N VAL A 407 8.54 -6.21 22.29
CA VAL A 407 9.71 -5.32 22.06
C VAL A 407 9.77 -4.22 23.11
N GLU A 408 8.63 -3.60 23.46
CA GLU A 408 8.56 -2.57 24.50
C GLU A 408 8.90 -3.10 25.89
N ARG A 409 8.50 -4.35 26.18
CA ARG A 409 8.77 -4.99 27.48
C ARG A 409 10.24 -5.41 27.63
N ASP A 410 10.79 -6.03 26.59
CA ASP A 410 12.18 -6.49 26.55
C ASP A 410 12.69 -6.51 25.11
N VAL A 411 13.59 -5.58 24.81
CA VAL A 411 14.09 -5.37 23.44
C VAL A 411 14.76 -6.63 22.89
N ASP A 412 15.47 -7.40 23.72
CA ASP A 412 16.23 -8.55 23.26
C ASP A 412 15.32 -9.74 22.92
N SER A 413 14.35 -10.07 23.77
CA SER A 413 13.34 -11.09 23.43
C SER A 413 12.37 -10.65 22.35
N GLY A 414 12.00 -9.38 22.32
CA GLY A 414 11.14 -8.79 21.29
C GLY A 414 11.80 -8.84 19.91
N LYS A 415 13.09 -8.50 19.79
CA LYS A 415 13.85 -8.66 18.53
C LYS A 415 13.86 -10.11 18.05
N ARG A 416 14.02 -11.09 18.96
CA ARG A 416 13.94 -12.52 18.61
C ARG A 416 12.56 -12.92 18.10
N LEU A 417 11.49 -12.42 18.71
CA LEU A 417 10.11 -12.67 18.26
C LEU A 417 9.82 -12.02 16.90
N LEU A 418 10.24 -10.77 16.71
CA LEU A 418 10.14 -10.06 15.45
C LEU A 418 10.87 -10.81 14.32
N GLY A 419 12.10 -11.26 14.57
CA GLY A 419 12.87 -12.06 13.61
C GLY A 419 12.13 -13.34 13.18
N LYS A 420 11.51 -14.05 14.13
CA LYS A 420 10.67 -15.23 13.82
C LYS A 420 9.47 -14.86 12.95
N VAL A 421 8.78 -13.77 13.26
CA VAL A 421 7.61 -13.35 12.47
C VAL A 421 8.02 -12.90 11.07
N LEU A 422 9.12 -12.16 10.92
CA LEU A 422 9.67 -11.79 9.61
C LEU A 422 10.01 -13.04 8.78
N GLN A 423 10.61 -14.06 9.40
CA GLN A 423 10.87 -15.34 8.72
C GLN A 423 9.57 -15.98 8.21
N VAL A 424 8.51 -15.98 9.02
CA VAL A 424 7.19 -16.50 8.63
C VAL A 424 6.58 -15.67 7.49
N CYS A 425 6.74 -14.35 7.47
CA CYS A 425 6.29 -13.49 6.36
C CYS A 425 6.96 -13.86 5.02
N ILE A 426 8.28 -14.06 5.04
CA ILE A 426 9.07 -14.44 3.85
C ILE A 426 8.65 -15.83 3.34
N GLN A 427 8.18 -16.71 4.24
CA GLN A 427 7.76 -18.07 3.94
C GLN A 427 6.23 -18.24 3.96
N SER A 428 5.46 -17.17 3.79
CA SER A 428 4.01 -17.13 4.03
C SER A 428 3.19 -18.18 3.25
N SER A 429 3.66 -18.63 2.09
CA SER A 429 3.01 -19.70 1.29
C SER A 429 3.63 -21.09 1.48
N LYS A 430 4.78 -21.22 2.16
CA LYS A 430 5.49 -22.50 2.35
C LYS A 430 4.87 -23.29 3.51
N THR A 431 4.45 -24.52 3.17
CA THR A 431 3.88 -25.59 4.01
C THR A 431 2.71 -25.21 4.91
#